data_AF-A0A352YWJ4-F1
#
_entry.id   AF-A0A352YWJ4-F1
#
_cell.length_a   1.000
_cell.length_b   1.000
_cell.length_c   1.000
_cell.angle_alpha   90.00
_cell.angle_beta   90.00
_cell.angle_gamma   90.00
#
_symmetry.space_group_name_H-M   'P 1'
#
loop_
_entity.id
_entity.type
_entity.pdbx_description
1 polymer ?
#
loop_
_entity_poly.entity_id
_entity_poly.type
_entity_poly.pdbx_seq_one_letter_code
_entity_poly.pdbx_strand_id
1 'polypeptide(L)' 'MKNKTRIFISVIIAFNFYAFTSIKALNTQEDQLFVGWAVADITPERPVALVGQLHKRISEAIQDPLTATVLALETTDE' A
#
# COMPACT_ATOMS: atom_id res chain seq x y z
N MET A 1 42.83 -42.94 -18.06
CA MET A 1 41.90 -41.93 -18.63
C MET A 1 40.54 -41.87 -17.92
N LYS A 2 39.88 -43.01 -17.65
CA LYS A 2 38.51 -43.09 -17.08
C LYS A 2 38.30 -42.31 -15.76
N ASN A 3 39.31 -42.23 -14.90
CA ASN A 3 39.21 -41.56 -13.60
C ASN A 3 39.28 -40.02 -13.73
N LYS A 4 40.07 -39.50 -14.69
CA LYS A 4 40.15 -38.05 -14.98
C LYS A 4 38.81 -37.53 -15.52
N THR A 5 38.15 -38.31 -16.38
CA THR A 5 36.82 -37.96 -16.93
C THR A 5 35.73 -37.93 -15.85
N ARG A 6 35.75 -38.86 -14.89
CA ARG A 6 34.80 -38.87 -13.76
C ARG A 6 34.95 -37.66 -12.83
N ILE A 7 36.20 -37.27 -12.55
CA ILE A 7 36.50 -36.07 -11.76
C ILE A 7 35.98 -34.83 -12.48
N PHE A 8 36.23 -34.71 -13.79
CA PHE A 8 35.79 -33.55 -14.58
C PHE A 8 34.26 -33.39 -14.58
N ILE A 9 33.52 -34.50 -14.74
CA ILE A 9 32.05 -34.50 -14.68
C ILE A 9 31.55 -34.09 -13.28
N SER A 10 32.19 -34.57 -12.20
CA SER A 10 31.78 -34.21 -10.84
C SER A 10 31.97 -32.72 -10.54
N VAL A 11 33.04 -32.11 -11.07
CA VAL A 11 33.30 -30.66 -10.92
C VAL A 11 32.27 -29.84 -11.68
N ILE A 12 31.91 -30.26 -12.89
CA ILE A 12 30.86 -29.59 -13.67
C ILE A 12 29.52 -29.66 -12.92
N ILE A 13 29.16 -30.82 -12.36
CA ILE A 13 27.91 -30.97 -11.60
C ILE A 13 27.95 -30.10 -10.33
N ALA A 14 29.05 -30.10 -9.57
CA ALA A 14 29.21 -29.27 -8.39
C ALA A 14 29.14 -27.77 -8.72
N PHE A 15 29.76 -27.35 -9.83
CA PHE A 15 29.73 -25.98 -10.31
C PHE A 15 28.32 -25.54 -10.73
N ASN A 16 27.61 -26.39 -11.47
CA ASN A 16 26.22 -26.11 -11.85
C ASN A 16 25.30 -26.09 -10.62
N PHE A 17 25.53 -26.97 -9.65
CA PHE A 17 24.78 -26.98 -8.39
C PHE A 17 25.00 -25.69 -7.59
N TYR A 18 26.25 -25.22 -7.52
CA TYR A 18 26.62 -23.96 -6.87
C TYR A 18 26.04 -22.73 -7.59
N ALA A 19 26.05 -22.73 -8.93
CA ALA A 19 25.45 -21.68 -9.74
C ALA A 19 23.92 -21.64 -9.58
N PHE A 20 23.26 -22.80 -9.48
CA PHE A 20 21.82 -22.89 -9.25
C PHE A 20 21.40 -22.41 -7.86
N THR A 21 22.21 -22.65 -6.83
CA THR A 21 21.97 -22.11 -5.48
C THR A 21 22.20 -20.60 -5.39
N SER A 22 22.90 -20.00 -6.36
CA SER A 22 23.21 -18.57 -6.38
C SER A 22 22.13 -17.69 -7.02
N ILE A 23 21.05 -18.29 -7.56
CA ILE A 23 19.88 -17.52 -8.01
C ILE A 23 19.19 -16.96 -6.76
N LYS A 24 19.59 -15.76 -6.35
CA LYS A 24 18.84 -14.97 -5.37
C LYS A 24 17.53 -14.51 -6.00
N ALA A 25 16.46 -14.54 -5.21
CA ALA A 25 15.15 -14.06 -5.62
C ALA A 25 15.26 -12.64 -6.21
N LEU A 26 14.66 -12.45 -7.38
CA LEU A 26 14.38 -11.13 -7.94
C LEU A 26 13.39 -10.47 -6.98
N ASN A 27 13.89 -9.56 -6.13
CA ASN A 27 13.02 -8.69 -5.36
C ASN A 27 12.44 -7.67 -6.33
N THR A 28 11.25 -7.95 -6.84
CA THR A 28 10.36 -6.89 -7.32
C THR A 28 9.99 -6.09 -6.08
N GLN A 29 10.54 -4.89 -5.92
CA GLN A 29 9.93 -3.95 -5.00
C GLN A 29 8.61 -3.52 -5.63
N GLU A 30 7.55 -4.17 -5.18
CA GLU A 30 6.21 -3.63 -5.35
C GLU A 30 6.14 -2.44 -4.40
N ASP A 31 6.13 -1.22 -4.93
CA ASP A 31 5.79 -0.03 -4.15
C ASP A 31 4.42 -0.28 -3.52
N GLN A 32 4.41 -0.54 -2.21
CA GLN A 32 3.21 -0.96 -1.53
C GLN A 32 2.29 0.25 -1.34
N LEU A 33 1.07 0.18 -1.87
CA LEU A 33 0.02 1.17 -1.61
C LEU A 33 -0.67 0.85 -0.28
N PHE A 34 -0.51 1.73 0.70
CA PHE A 34 -1.23 1.73 1.96
C PHE A 34 -2.54 2.52 1.81
N VAL A 35 -3.61 1.97 2.38
CA VAL A 35 -4.96 2.54 2.31
C VAL A 35 -5.53 2.64 3.72
N GLY A 36 -5.88 3.85 4.13
CA GLY A 36 -6.58 4.14 5.38
C GLY A 36 -7.99 4.65 5.11
N TRP A 37 -8.95 4.24 5.92
CA TRP A 37 -10.31 4.76 5.88
C TRP A 37 -10.72 5.26 7.27
N ALA A 38 -11.31 6.44 7.33
CA ALA A 38 -11.83 7.00 8.58
C ALA A 38 -13.09 7.82 8.33
N VAL A 39 -13.94 7.89 9.36
CA VAL A 39 -15.13 8.73 9.39
C VAL A 39 -15.12 9.53 10.69
N ALA A 40 -15.44 10.83 10.60
CA ALA A 40 -15.56 11.72 11.74
C ALA A 40 -16.90 12.45 11.73
N ASP A 41 -17.49 12.68 12.90
CA ASP A 41 -18.66 13.54 13.07
C ASP A 41 -18.21 15.01 13.02
N ILE A 42 -18.83 15.79 12.13
CA ILE A 42 -18.59 17.22 11.94
C ILE A 42 -19.87 18.04 12.17
N THR A 43 -20.87 17.45 12.83
CA THR A 43 -22.16 18.09 13.13
C THR A 43 -21.94 19.34 13.99
N PRO A 44 -22.33 20.53 13.52
CA PRO A 44 -22.16 21.76 14.30
C PRO A 44 -23.01 21.75 15.57
N GLU A 45 -22.40 22.08 16.71
CA GLU A 45 -23.11 22.15 18.00
C GLU A 45 -24.02 23.39 18.14
N ARG A 46 -23.87 24.38 17.26
CA ARG A 46 -24.58 25.66 17.31
C ARG A 46 -25.18 25.99 15.94
N PRO A 47 -26.18 26.88 15.89
CA PRO A 47 -26.70 27.40 14.64
C PRO A 47 -25.59 27.95 13.73
N VAL A 48 -25.60 27.53 12.48
CA VAL A 48 -24.63 27.96 11.46
C VAL A 48 -25.34 28.53 10.23
N ALA A 49 -24.66 29.45 9.54
CA ALA A 49 -25.15 29.96 8.27
C ALA A 49 -25.03 28.89 7.18
N LEU A 50 -26.11 28.64 6.47
CA LEU A 50 -26.15 27.73 5.33
C LEU A 50 -25.48 28.41 4.12
N VAL A 51 -24.64 27.66 3.42
CA VAL A 51 -23.91 28.11 2.23
C VAL A 51 -24.63 27.61 0.97
N GLY A 52 -24.46 28.29 -0.17
CA GLY A 52 -25.02 27.89 -1.46
C GLY A 52 -26.41 28.45 -1.76
N GLN A 53 -26.96 29.28 -0.86
CA GLN A 53 -28.21 29.98 -1.07
C GLN A 53 -27.95 31.48 -1.23
N LEU A 54 -28.63 32.13 -2.17
CA LEU A 54 -28.47 33.55 -2.50
C LEU A 54 -28.74 34.50 -1.31
N HIS A 55 -29.53 34.05 -0.33
CA HIS A 55 -29.84 34.79 0.89
C HIS A 55 -29.34 34.03 2.11
N LYS A 56 -28.91 34.77 3.15
CA LYS A 56 -28.45 34.18 4.42
C LYS A 56 -29.61 33.42 5.08
N ARG A 57 -29.40 32.14 5.31
CA ARG A 57 -30.28 31.28 6.12
C ARG A 57 -29.47 30.66 7.24
N ILE A 58 -30.04 30.61 8.43
CA ILE A 58 -29.41 30.03 9.62
C ILE A 58 -30.08 28.68 9.89
N SER A 59 -29.29 27.63 10.10
CA SER A 59 -29.82 26.34 10.54
C SER A 59 -30.13 26.40 12.04
N GLU A 60 -31.37 26.10 12.42
CA GLU A 60 -31.81 26.16 13.82
C GLU A 60 -31.76 24.81 14.53
N ALA A 61 -31.81 23.71 13.78
CA ALA A 61 -31.77 22.36 14.30
C ALA A 61 -31.02 21.40 13.36
N ILE A 62 -30.54 20.29 13.91
CA ILE A 62 -29.91 19.21 13.15
C ILE A 62 -31.00 18.18 12.85
N GLN A 63 -31.25 17.94 11.56
CA GLN A 63 -32.16 16.86 11.14
C GLN A 63 -31.42 15.52 11.12
N ASP A 64 -30.24 15.49 10.50
CA ASP A 64 -29.37 14.33 10.38
C ASP A 64 -27.92 14.74 10.69
N PRO A 65 -27.13 13.90 11.38
CA PRO A 65 -25.72 14.17 11.65
C PRO A 65 -24.91 14.34 10.36
N LEU A 66 -23.89 15.19 10.39
CA LEU A 66 -22.95 15.38 9.29
C LEU A 66 -21.67 14.62 9.57
N THR A 67 -21.25 13.76 8.64
CA THR A 67 -19.99 13.03 8.73
C THR A 67 -19.02 13.45 7.64
N ALA A 68 -17.76 13.63 8.01
CA ALA A 68 -16.64 13.71 7.08
C ALA A 68 -16.02 12.32 6.90
N THR A 69 -15.93 11.86 5.66
CA THR A 69 -15.32 10.59 5.30
C THR A 69 -13.99 10.85 4.60
N VAL A 70 -12.93 10.16 5.02
CA VAL A 70 -11.58 10.30 4.46
C VAL A 70 -11.06 8.96 4.00
N LEU A 71 -10.47 8.95 2.80
CA LEU A 71 -9.66 7.87 2.25
C LEU A 71 -8.21 8.38 2.16
N ALA A 72 -7.33 7.83 2.99
CA ALA A 72 -5.91 8.11 2.96
C ALA A 72 -5.21 7.09 2.05
N LEU A 73 -4.33 7.58 1.18
CA LEU A 73 -3.54 6.78 0.26
C LEU A 73 -2.07 7.17 0.45
N GLU A 74 -1.21 6.18 0.67
CA GLU A 74 0.22 6.38 0.92
C GLU A 74 1.02 5.31 0.17
N THR A 75 2.16 5.71 -0.39
CA THR A 75 3.17 4.79 -0.91
C THR A 75 4.48 5.06 -0.16
N THR A 76 5.21 4.02 0.20
CA THR A 76 6.51 4.17 0.88
C THR A 76 7.63 3.85 -0.09
N ASP A 77 8.53 4.81 -0.31
CA ASP A 77 9.78 4.60 -1.02
C ASP A 77 10.84 4.11 0.00
N GLU A 78 10.92 2.81 0.24
CA GLU A 78 12.14 2.19 0.83
C GLU A 78 12.95 1.47 -0.22
#